data_AF-A0A059FS77-F1
#
_entry.id   AF-A0A059FS77-F1
#
_cell.length_a   1.000
_cell.length_b   1.000
_cell.length_c   1.000
_cell.angle_alpha   90.00
_cell.angle_beta   90.00
_cell.angle_gamma   90.00
#
_symmetry.space_group_name_H-M   'P 1'
#
loop_
_entity.id
_entity.type
_entity.pdbx_description
1 polymer ?
#
loop_
_entity_poly.entity_id
_entity_poly.type
_entity_poly.pdbx_seq_one_letter_code
_entity_poly.pdbx_strand_id
1 'polypeptide(L)'
;MSSEGPDDLGDEIARARATLAEREATKQKATKANDGSISAGAYALRYGAEFGASIFIGGLIGYWIDVFAGTKPWALLAFGAFGFAAGVRAMMRAYKELNAQALKQTQEPQAPEDGN
;
A
#
# COMPACT_ATOMS: atom_id res chain seq x y z
N MET A 1 -28.31 1.41 -39.12
CA MET A 1 -26.87 1.41 -39.43
C MET A 1 -26.56 2.77 -40.06
N SER A 2 -25.65 3.62 -39.62
CA SER A 2 -24.77 3.71 -38.45
C SER A 2 -24.30 5.16 -38.45
N SER A 3 -24.29 5.83 -37.31
CA SER A 3 -23.53 7.06 -37.11
C SER A 3 -23.10 7.15 -35.64
N GLU A 4 -22.41 6.10 -35.18
CA GLU A 4 -21.59 6.14 -33.96
C GLU A 4 -20.27 6.83 -34.35
N GLY A 5 -20.23 8.15 -34.12
CA GLY A 5 -19.04 8.95 -34.31
C GLY A 5 -18.03 8.77 -33.15
N PRO A 6 -16.74 9.09 -33.36
CA PRO A 6 -15.66 8.98 -32.38
C PRO A 6 -15.87 9.77 -31.07
N ASP A 7 -16.95 10.54 -30.98
CA ASP A 7 -17.26 11.46 -29.88
C ASP A 7 -17.89 10.75 -28.67
N ASP A 8 -18.64 9.65 -28.87
CA ASP A 8 -19.32 8.90 -27.79
C ASP A 8 -18.34 8.11 -26.91
N LEU A 9 -17.27 7.57 -27.53
CA LEU A 9 -16.16 6.93 -26.82
C LEU A 9 -15.39 7.92 -25.94
N GLY A 10 -15.27 9.18 -26.40
CA GLY A 10 -14.65 10.25 -25.63
C GLY A 10 -15.41 10.56 -24.35
N ASP A 11 -16.74 10.62 -24.44
CA ASP A 11 -17.63 10.85 -23.30
C ASP A 11 -17.63 9.68 -22.31
N GLU A 12 -17.59 8.44 -22.80
CA GLU A 12 -17.48 7.26 -21.93
C GLU A 12 -16.14 7.21 -21.20
N ILE A 13 -15.03 7.51 -21.90
CA ILE A 13 -13.69 7.59 -21.30
C ILE A 13 -13.62 8.74 -20.27
N ALA A 14 -14.25 9.88 -20.55
CA ALA A 14 -14.31 11.01 -19.62
C ALA A 14 -15.06 10.64 -18.33
N ARG A 15 -16.19 9.92 -18.44
CA ARG A 15 -16.94 9.40 -17.28
C ARG A 15 -16.18 8.34 -16.50
N ALA A 16 -15.49 7.43 -17.20
CA ALA A 16 -14.62 6.44 -16.58
C ALA A 16 -13.47 7.11 -15.81
N ARG A 17 -12.87 8.16 -16.36
CA ARG A 17 -11.83 8.94 -15.68
C ARG A 17 -12.37 9.74 -14.49
N ALA A 18 -13.56 10.33 -14.61
CA ALA A 18 -14.20 11.05 -13.51
C ALA A 18 -14.50 10.13 -12.31
N THR A 19 -15.07 8.96 -12.57
CA THR A 19 -15.37 7.97 -11.52
C THR A 19 -14.10 7.39 -10.88
N LEU A 20 -13.02 7.20 -11.65
CA LEU A 20 -11.72 6.83 -11.10
C LEU A 20 -11.13 7.96 -10.25
N ALA A 21 -11.20 9.20 -10.72
CA ALA A 21 -10.74 10.38 -9.99
C ALA A 21 -11.51 10.59 -8.68
N GLU A 22 -12.82 10.34 -8.64
CA GLU A 22 -13.62 10.38 -7.42
C GLU A 22 -13.24 9.28 -6.43
N ARG A 23 -13.00 8.06 -6.92
CA ARG A 23 -12.52 6.94 -6.09
C ARG A 23 -11.13 7.20 -5.54
N GLU A 24 -10.24 7.76 -6.35
CA GLU A 24 -8.91 8.19 -5.94
C GLU A 24 -8.98 9.34 -4.94
N ALA A 25 -9.83 10.35 -5.16
CA ALA A 25 -10.04 11.45 -4.25
C ALA A 25 -10.65 11.00 -2.92
N THR A 26 -11.58 10.02 -2.93
CA THR A 26 -12.17 9.44 -1.71
C THR A 26 -11.13 8.63 -0.94
N LYS A 27 -10.32 7.81 -1.64
CA LYS A 27 -9.18 7.12 -1.03
C LYS A 27 -8.17 8.12 -0.46
N GLN A 28 -7.80 9.15 -1.22
CA GLN A 28 -6.88 10.20 -0.77
C GLN A 28 -7.45 11.01 0.40
N LYS A 29 -8.76 11.29 0.46
CA LYS A 29 -9.41 11.93 1.61
C LYS A 29 -9.41 11.03 2.84
N ALA A 30 -9.69 9.74 2.68
CA ALA A 30 -9.60 8.78 3.78
C ALA A 30 -8.16 8.66 4.32
N THR A 31 -7.17 8.75 3.43
CA THR A 31 -5.75 8.79 3.83
C THR A 31 -5.37 10.13 4.47
N LYS A 32 -5.79 11.28 3.90
CA LYS A 32 -5.52 12.64 4.41
C LYS A 32 -6.23 12.98 5.72
N ALA A 33 -7.46 12.50 5.92
CA ALA A 33 -8.18 12.69 7.17
C ALA A 33 -7.50 11.96 8.34
N ASN A 34 -6.69 10.95 8.02
CA ASN A 34 -5.84 10.26 8.99
C ASN A 34 -4.52 11.05 9.21
N ASP A 35 -3.99 11.69 8.17
CA ASP A 35 -2.69 12.37 8.09
C ASP A 35 -2.51 13.61 8.99
N GLY A 36 -3.59 14.17 9.57
CA GLY A 36 -3.52 15.33 10.46
C GLY A 36 -2.84 15.08 11.81
N SER A 37 -2.65 13.81 12.21
CA SER A 37 -1.94 13.44 13.45
C SER A 37 -1.56 11.94 13.52
N ILE A 38 -1.17 11.29 12.41
CA ILE A 38 -0.67 9.90 12.52
C ILE A 38 0.72 9.94 13.17
N SER A 39 0.73 9.71 14.49
CA SER A 39 1.95 9.47 15.26
C SER A 39 2.78 8.35 14.63
N ALA A 40 4.12 8.43 14.76
CA ALA A 40 5.03 7.35 14.41
C ALA A 40 4.59 5.98 14.97
N GLY A 41 3.90 5.97 16.12
CA GLY A 41 3.31 4.76 16.71
C GLY A 41 2.18 4.14 15.90
N ALA A 42 1.34 4.94 15.24
CA ALA A 42 0.26 4.43 14.39
C ALA A 42 0.79 3.86 13.07
N TYR A 43 1.86 4.44 12.50
CA TYR A 43 2.60 3.83 11.39
C TYR A 43 3.23 2.50 11.80
N ALA A 44 3.91 2.46 12.96
CA ALA A 44 4.49 1.23 13.47
C ALA A 44 3.45 0.14 13.70
N LEU A 45 2.29 0.50 14.27
CA LEU A 45 1.18 -0.43 14.49
C LEU A 45 0.63 -0.98 13.17
N ARG A 46 0.39 -0.11 12.18
CA ARG A 46 -0.14 -0.54 10.88
C ARG A 46 0.84 -1.48 10.15
N TYR A 47 2.09 -1.05 9.98
CA TYR A 47 3.07 -1.86 9.27
C TYR A 47 3.44 -3.13 10.05
N GLY A 48 3.45 -3.07 11.38
CA GLY A 48 3.61 -4.23 12.25
C GLY A 48 2.44 -5.22 12.13
N ALA A 49 1.20 -4.73 12.05
CA ALA A 49 0.02 -5.57 11.84
C ALA A 49 0.01 -6.19 10.44
N GLU A 50 0.38 -5.44 9.40
CA GLU A 50 0.52 -5.96 8.02
C GLU A 50 1.60 -7.05 7.95
N PHE A 51 2.73 -6.85 8.63
CA PHE A 51 3.81 -7.83 8.75
C PHE A 51 3.35 -9.10 9.49
N GLY A 52 2.76 -8.93 10.68
CA GLY A 52 2.26 -10.04 11.50
C GLY A 52 1.16 -10.84 10.80
N ALA A 53 0.24 -10.15 10.11
CA ALA A 53 -0.81 -10.79 9.33
C ALA A 53 -0.23 -11.65 8.19
N SER A 54 0.82 -11.17 7.50
CA SER A 54 1.47 -11.91 6.40
C SER A 54 2.07 -13.23 6.90
N ILE A 55 2.75 -13.21 8.04
CA ILE A 55 3.33 -14.40 8.68
C ILE A 55 2.22 -15.33 9.19
N PHE A 56 1.20 -14.77 9.85
CA PHE A 56 0.09 -15.55 10.38
C PHE A 56 -0.66 -16.29 9.27
N ILE A 57 -0.96 -15.62 8.16
CA ILE A 57 -1.63 -16.23 7.00
C ILE A 57 -0.75 -17.32 6.38
N GLY A 58 0.55 -17.06 6.17
CA GLY A 58 1.49 -18.06 5.65
C GLY A 58 1.60 -19.28 6.57
N GLY A 59 1.71 -19.06 7.87
CA GLY A 59 1.75 -20.13 8.88
C GLY A 59 0.44 -20.93 8.94
N LEU A 60 -0.72 -20.27 8.87
CA LEU A 60 -2.02 -20.93 8.87
C LEU A 60 -2.20 -21.84 7.65
N ILE A 61 -1.83 -21.33 6.46
CA ILE A 61 -1.87 -22.11 5.21
C ILE A 61 -0.90 -23.28 5.28
N GLY A 62 0.34 -23.04 5.68
CA GLY A 62 1.35 -24.10 5.80
C GLY A 62 0.96 -25.18 6.82
N TYR A 63 0.37 -24.78 7.96
CA TYR A 63 -0.15 -25.70 8.96
C TYR A 63 -1.29 -26.57 8.42
N TRP A 64 -2.25 -25.97 7.72
CA TRP A 64 -3.33 -26.72 7.08
C TRP A 64 -2.78 -27.75 6.09
N ILE A 65 -1.83 -27.36 5.24
CA ILE A 65 -1.22 -28.28 4.28
C ILE A 65 -0.52 -29.44 5.00
N ASP A 66 0.27 -29.15 6.05
CA ASP A 66 0.97 -30.19 6.80
C ASP A 66 0.01 -31.20 7.45
N VAL A 67 -1.13 -30.75 7.98
CA VAL A 67 -2.15 -31.63 8.57
C VAL A 67 -2.80 -32.54 7.53
N PHE A 68 -3.16 -32.00 6.37
CA PHE A 68 -3.84 -32.79 5.32
C PHE A 68 -2.88 -33.74 4.59
N ALA A 69 -1.64 -33.31 4.35
CA ALA A 69 -0.63 -34.10 3.66
C ALA A 69 0.10 -35.10 4.58
N GLY A 70 -0.11 -35.00 5.91
CA GLY A 70 0.65 -35.78 6.90
C GLY A 70 2.14 -35.46 6.89
N THR A 71 2.54 -34.33 6.32
CA THR A 71 3.93 -33.92 6.24
C THR A 71 4.38 -33.35 7.60
N LYS A 72 5.58 -33.76 8.03
CA LYS A 72 6.36 -33.03 9.06
C LYS A 72 6.55 -31.58 8.59
N PRO A 73 6.78 -30.57 9.47
CA PRO A 73 6.34 -29.17 9.33
C PRO A 73 7.03 -28.38 8.20
N TRP A 74 7.12 -28.95 7.01
CA TRP A 74 7.83 -28.48 5.84
C TRP A 74 7.00 -27.46 5.09
N ALA A 75 5.69 -27.70 4.95
CA ALA A 75 4.82 -26.70 4.36
C ALA A 75 4.72 -25.47 5.27
N LEU A 76 4.62 -25.65 6.58
CA LEU A 76 4.67 -24.57 7.57
C LEU A 76 5.98 -23.77 7.48
N LEU A 77 7.13 -24.44 7.36
CA LEU A 77 8.42 -23.75 7.18
C LEU A 77 8.49 -22.98 5.85
N ALA A 78 8.08 -23.60 4.74
CA ALA A 78 8.12 -22.97 3.42
C ALA A 78 7.18 -21.77 3.32
N PHE A 79 5.90 -21.94 3.69
CA PHE A 79 4.92 -20.86 3.66
C PHE A 79 5.15 -19.81 4.75
N GLY A 80 5.68 -20.21 5.91
CA GLY A 80 6.13 -19.29 6.94
C GLY A 80 7.28 -18.40 6.45
N ALA A 81 8.28 -18.98 5.79
CA ALA A 81 9.38 -18.24 5.18
C ALA A 81 8.88 -17.29 4.07
N PHE A 82 7.93 -17.74 3.24
CA PHE A 82 7.31 -16.91 2.22
C PHE A 82 6.52 -15.74 2.83
N GLY A 83 5.72 -16.00 3.87
CA GLY A 83 4.97 -14.98 4.61
C GLY A 83 5.90 -13.95 5.27
N PHE A 84 7.02 -14.41 5.83
CA PHE A 84 8.06 -13.54 6.38
C PHE A 84 8.69 -12.66 5.29
N ALA A 85 9.11 -13.25 4.15
CA ALA A 85 9.68 -12.50 3.04
C ALA A 85 8.70 -11.45 2.49
N ALA A 86 7.41 -11.80 2.37
CA ALA A 86 6.36 -10.85 1.98
C ALA A 86 6.22 -9.71 2.99
N GLY A 87 6.25 -10.02 4.30
CA GLY A 87 6.24 -9.03 5.37
C GLY A 87 7.44 -8.08 5.31
N VAL A 88 8.67 -8.60 5.16
CA VAL A 88 9.88 -7.79 5.02
C VAL A 88 9.79 -6.88 3.79
N ARG A 89 9.22 -7.36 2.67
CA ARG A 89 8.99 -6.55 1.48
C ARG A 89 8.03 -5.39 1.74
N ALA A 90 6.95 -5.61 2.49
CA ALA A 90 6.01 -4.56 2.88
C ALA A 90 6.71 -3.49 3.75
N MET A 91 7.51 -3.93 4.71
CA MET A 91 8.29 -3.04 5.58
C MET A 91 9.32 -2.21 4.78
N MET A 92 10.06 -2.83 3.85
CA MET A 92 11.00 -2.09 3.00
C MET A 92 10.31 -1.03 2.14
N ARG A 93 9.08 -1.28 1.69
CA ARG A 93 8.28 -0.29 0.95
C ARG A 93 7.93 0.90 1.85
N ALA A 94 7.50 0.63 3.08
CA ALA A 94 7.21 1.66 4.07
C ALA A 94 8.43 2.57 4.34
N TYR A 95 9.61 1.97 4.55
CA TYR A 95 10.85 2.73 4.74
C TYR A 95 11.21 3.61 3.54
N LYS A 96 11.04 3.11 2.31
CA LYS A 96 11.28 3.90 1.09
C LYS A 96 10.35 5.11 1.01
N GLU A 97 9.08 4.93 1.33
CA GLU A 97 8.08 6.01 1.32
C GLU A 97 8.40 7.08 2.37
N LEU A 98 8.75 6.67 3.59
CA LEU A 98 9.16 7.60 4.66
C LEU A 98 10.43 8.38 4.27
N ASN A 99 11.43 7.72 3.70
CA ASN A 99 12.67 8.38 3.28
C ASN A 99 12.42 9.35 2.10
N ALA A 100 11.60 8.94 1.13
CA ALA A 100 11.22 9.81 0.01
C ALA A 100 10.47 11.07 0.45
N GLN A 101 9.67 11.00 1.53
CA GLN A 101 9.00 12.17 2.11
C GLN A 101 10.00 13.09 2.82
N ALA A 102 10.95 12.54 3.58
CA ALA A 102 12.00 13.32 4.25
C ALA A 102 12.88 14.09 3.24
N LEU A 103 13.21 13.46 2.10
CA LEU A 103 13.93 14.12 1.00
C LEU A 103 13.13 15.27 0.37
N LYS A 104 11.81 15.13 0.22
CA LYS A 104 10.95 16.19 -0.32
C LYS A 104 10.79 17.38 0.63
N GLN A 105 10.67 17.13 1.94
CA GLN A 105 10.63 18.20 2.95
C GLN A 105 11.94 18.99 3.04
N THR A 106 13.07 18.38 2.70
CA THR A 106 14.38 19.05 2.65
C THR A 106 14.55 19.90 1.38
N GLN A 107 13.73 19.69 0.35
CA GLN A 107 13.82 20.34 -0.96
C GLN A 107 12.85 21.52 -1.13
N GLU A 108 11.94 21.78 -0.16
CA GLU A 108 11.21 23.05 -0.14
C GLU A 108 12.22 24.18 0.10
N PRO A 109 12.43 25.10 -0.86
CA PRO A 109 13.47 26.10 -0.77
C PRO A 109 13.16 26.99 0.43
N GLN A 110 14.07 27.01 1.41
CA GLN A 110 14.28 28.22 2.18
C GLN A 110 14.61 29.30 1.14
N ALA A 111 13.61 30.12 0.80
CA ALA A 111 13.86 31.35 0.07
C ALA A 111 14.93 32.11 0.87
N PRO A 112 15.96 32.67 0.21
CA PRO A 112 16.91 33.50 0.92
C PRO A 112 16.10 34.59 1.64
N GLU A 113 16.31 34.72 2.96
CA GLU A 113 15.83 35.88 3.69
C GLU A 113 16.67 37.07 3.23
N ASP A 114 16.19 37.69 2.17
CA ASP A 114 16.69 38.94 1.62
C ASP A 114 16.29 40.08 2.57
N GLY A 115 17.24 40.53 3.40
CA GLY A 115 17.33 41.93 3.81
C GLY A 115 16.56 42.38 5.06
N ASN A 116 17.32 42.69 6.13
CA ASN A 116 17.61 44.08 6.53
C ASN A 116 18.61 44.12 7.71
#